data_AF-A0A841BKN9-F1
#
_entry.id   AF-A0A841BKN9-F1
#
_cell.length_a   1.000
_cell.length_b   1.000
_cell.length_c   1.000
_cell.angle_alpha   90.00
_cell.angle_beta   90.00
_cell.angle_gamma   90.00
#
_symmetry.space_group_name_H-M   'P 1'
#
loop_
_entity.id
_entity.type
_entity.pdbx_description
1 polymer ?
#
loop_
_entity_poly.entity_id
_entity_poly.type
_entity_poly.pdbx_seq_one_letter_code
_entity_poly.pdbx_strand_id
1 'polypeptide(L)'
;MSDDQQTQIRTMIRSALAEILYEDLEDIDDDEDFSDLGLDSILGVELVTKINKAYGLTEVIQVLYAKPTVTALTAHLVEQVSASSDTSADEVFATVRRHVLRALPTVDAGAVVPGASLADLGADSLDRADIALGVAEEYGVVVPAEAFAAVTDLRGLADVVRLQRAARVS
;
A
#
# COMPACT_ATOMS: atom_id res chain seq x y z
N MET A 1 14.16 2.84 -2.84
CA MET A 1 12.81 2.27 -2.62
C MET A 1 11.83 2.74 -3.69
N SER A 2 11.87 4.01 -4.12
CA SER A 2 11.01 4.53 -5.19
C SER A 2 11.29 3.91 -6.58
N ASP A 3 12.57 3.70 -6.92
CA ASP A 3 12.96 3.16 -8.24
C ASP A 3 12.51 1.71 -8.47
N ASP A 4 12.51 0.88 -7.41
CA ASP A 4 12.05 -0.51 -7.49
C ASP A 4 10.53 -0.57 -7.76
N GLN A 5 9.77 0.29 -7.07
CA GLN A 5 8.32 0.37 -7.23
C GLN A 5 7.95 0.89 -8.62
N GLN A 6 8.63 1.93 -9.11
CA GLN A 6 8.44 2.45 -10.46
C GLN A 6 8.71 1.37 -11.52
N THR A 7 9.82 0.63 -11.36
CA THR A 7 10.18 -0.47 -12.26
C THR A 7 9.11 -1.57 -12.24
N GLN A 8 8.61 -1.96 -11.07
CA GLN A 8 7.58 -2.99 -10.94
C GLN A 8 6.26 -2.59 -11.61
N ILE A 9 5.82 -1.34 -11.39
CA ILE A 9 4.60 -0.80 -12.00
C ILE A 9 4.74 -0.75 -13.52
N ARG A 10 5.87 -0.24 -14.01
CA ARG A 10 6.17 -0.19 -15.44
C ARG A 10 6.13 -1.59 -16.07
N THR A 11 6.82 -2.56 -15.47
CA THR A 11 6.83 -3.95 -15.95
C THR A 11 5.43 -4.54 -15.99
N MET A 12 4.61 -4.29 -14.96
CA MET A 12 3.23 -4.77 -14.94
C MET A 12 2.40 -4.19 -16.08
N ILE A 13 2.48 -2.86 -16.31
CA ILE A 13 1.78 -2.20 -17.41
C ILE A 13 2.20 -2.79 -18.75
N ARG A 14 3.52 -2.93 -18.99
CA ARG A 14 4.03 -3.52 -20.24
C ARG A 14 3.53 -4.95 -20.44
N SER A 15 3.55 -5.77 -19.39
CA SER A 15 3.03 -7.15 -19.46
C SER A 15 1.54 -7.20 -19.74
N ALA A 16 0.76 -6.31 -19.12
CA ALA A 16 -0.67 -6.22 -19.38
C ALA A 16 -0.96 -5.76 -20.82
N LEU A 17 -0.21 -4.78 -21.34
CA LEU A 17 -0.33 -4.31 -22.73
C LEU A 17 0.02 -5.43 -23.73
N ALA A 18 1.16 -6.10 -23.55
CA ALA A 18 1.57 -7.22 -24.39
C ALA A 18 0.51 -8.33 -24.44
N GLU A 19 -0.09 -8.68 -23.29
CA GLU A 19 -1.16 -9.67 -23.21
C GLU A 19 -2.44 -9.23 -23.93
N ILE A 20 -2.86 -7.96 -23.73
CA ILE A 20 -4.11 -7.40 -24.27
C ILE A 20 -4.01 -7.18 -25.79
N LEU A 21 -2.86 -6.71 -26.26
CA LEU A 21 -2.59 -6.40 -27.67
C LEU A 21 -2.11 -7.62 -28.46
N TYR A 22 -1.79 -8.73 -27.79
CA TYR A 22 -1.19 -9.92 -28.38
C TYR A 22 0.17 -9.63 -29.05
N GLU A 23 0.96 -8.77 -28.42
CA GLU A 23 2.31 -8.38 -28.89
C GLU A 23 3.39 -8.86 -27.93
N ASP A 24 4.64 -8.84 -28.39
CA ASP A 24 5.77 -9.18 -27.56
C ASP A 24 6.14 -8.03 -26.62
N LEU A 25 6.62 -8.37 -25.43
CA LEU A 25 7.02 -7.38 -24.43
C LEU A 25 8.09 -6.40 -24.92
N GLU A 26 8.88 -6.77 -25.92
CA GLU A 26 9.93 -5.94 -26.51
C GLU A 26 9.41 -4.90 -27.51
N ASP A 27 8.22 -5.10 -28.06
CA ASP A 27 7.60 -4.21 -29.05
C ASP A 27 6.82 -3.06 -28.40
N ILE A 28 6.50 -3.16 -27.12
CA ILE A 28 5.86 -2.07 -26.37
C ILE A 28 6.88 -0.93 -26.18
N ASP A 29 6.68 0.22 -26.82
CA ASP A 29 7.42 1.45 -26.51
C ASP A 29 6.78 2.15 -25.31
N ASP A 30 7.61 2.65 -24.41
CA ASP A 30 7.18 3.28 -23.17
C ASP A 30 6.65 4.70 -23.36
N ASP A 31 7.13 5.35 -24.41
CA ASP A 31 6.86 6.75 -24.73
C ASP A 31 5.89 6.89 -25.93
N GLU A 32 5.44 5.77 -26.51
CA GLU A 32 4.40 5.74 -27.52
C GLU A 32 3.01 5.88 -26.90
N ASP A 33 2.13 6.61 -27.59
CA ASP A 33 0.76 6.80 -27.17
C ASP A 33 0.00 5.47 -27.25
N PHE A 34 -0.82 5.18 -26.24
CA PHE A 34 -1.61 3.94 -26.18
C PHE A 34 -2.49 3.74 -27.42
N SER A 35 -3.00 4.82 -28.01
CA SER A 35 -3.78 4.73 -29.25
C SER A 35 -2.96 4.27 -30.45
N ASP A 36 -1.67 4.63 -30.50
CA ASP A 36 -0.76 4.28 -31.59
C ASP A 36 -0.29 2.82 -31.44
N LEU A 37 -0.15 2.34 -30.19
CA LEU A 37 0.00 0.93 -29.83
C LEU A 37 -1.27 0.08 -30.12
N GLY A 38 -2.38 0.68 -30.55
CA GLY A 38 -3.62 -0.04 -30.86
C GLY A 38 -4.54 -0.30 -29.65
N LEU A 39 -4.30 0.36 -28.51
CA LEU A 39 -5.20 0.30 -27.37
C LEU A 39 -6.46 1.14 -27.64
N ASP A 40 -7.59 0.47 -27.81
CA ASP A 40 -8.90 1.10 -27.95
C ASP A 40 -9.63 1.25 -26.60
N SER A 41 -10.86 1.79 -26.63
CA SER A 41 -11.65 2.00 -25.42
C SER A 41 -12.07 0.71 -24.70
N ILE A 42 -12.24 -0.41 -25.40
CA ILE A 42 -12.63 -1.70 -24.80
C ILE A 42 -11.40 -2.29 -24.10
N LEU A 43 -10.28 -2.34 -24.79
CA LEU A 43 -9.01 -2.85 -24.26
C LEU A 43 -8.47 -1.95 -23.13
N GLY A 44 -8.69 -0.64 -23.22
CA GLY A 44 -8.33 0.31 -22.16
C GLY A 44 -9.08 0.06 -20.85
N VAL A 45 -10.36 -0.38 -20.89
CA VAL A 45 -11.09 -0.79 -19.67
C VAL A 45 -10.45 -2.03 -19.05
N GLU A 46 -9.99 -2.97 -19.87
CA GLU A 46 -9.32 -4.17 -19.39
C GLU A 46 -7.99 -3.84 -18.70
N LEU A 47 -7.17 -2.97 -19.31
CA LEU A 47 -5.92 -2.49 -18.72
C LEU A 47 -6.16 -1.83 -17.36
N VAL A 48 -7.11 -0.90 -17.27
CA VAL A 48 -7.46 -0.24 -16.01
C VAL A 48 -7.98 -1.22 -14.97
N THR A 49 -8.76 -2.23 -15.39
CA THR A 49 -9.24 -3.28 -14.48
C THR A 49 -8.09 -4.11 -13.93
N LYS A 50 -7.11 -4.48 -14.76
CA LYS A 50 -5.89 -5.19 -14.32
C LYS A 50 -5.07 -4.33 -13.35
N ILE A 51 -4.87 -3.04 -13.65
CA ILE A 51 -4.18 -2.08 -12.76
C ILE A 51 -4.87 -1.99 -11.40
N ASN A 52 -6.18 -1.75 -11.39
CA ASN A 52 -6.97 -1.62 -10.17
C ASN A 52 -6.89 -2.88 -9.32
N LYS A 53 -6.99 -4.06 -9.95
CA LYS A 53 -6.88 -5.34 -9.26
C LYS A 53 -5.48 -5.57 -8.67
N ALA A 54 -4.43 -5.21 -9.41
CA ALA A 54 -3.05 -5.42 -8.98
C ALA A 54 -2.66 -4.53 -7.78
N TYR A 55 -3.17 -3.31 -7.73
CA TYR A 55 -2.74 -2.31 -6.74
C TYR A 55 -3.83 -1.85 -5.76
N GLY A 56 -5.04 -2.42 -5.83
CA GLY A 56 -6.16 -2.03 -4.98
C GLY A 56 -6.63 -0.59 -5.24
N LEU A 57 -6.48 -0.12 -6.48
CA LEU A 57 -6.87 1.23 -6.90
C LEU A 57 -8.29 1.24 -7.50
N THR A 58 -8.80 2.44 -7.76
CA THR A 58 -10.11 2.68 -8.39
C THR A 58 -9.98 3.68 -9.54
N GLU A 59 -8.93 3.53 -10.35
CA GLU A 59 -8.75 4.33 -11.57
C GLU A 59 -9.88 4.09 -12.56
N VAL A 60 -10.11 5.09 -13.40
CA VAL A 60 -11.10 5.06 -14.47
C VAL A 60 -10.40 5.28 -15.81
N ILE A 61 -11.00 4.84 -16.93
CA ILE A 61 -10.38 4.90 -18.26
C ILE A 61 -9.88 6.30 -18.67
N GLN A 62 -10.46 7.36 -18.09
CA GLN A 62 -10.01 8.74 -18.27
C GLN A 62 -8.53 8.95 -17.94
N VAL A 63 -7.96 8.13 -17.04
CA VAL A 63 -6.53 8.18 -16.72
C VAL A 63 -5.66 7.88 -17.93
N LEU A 64 -6.10 6.98 -18.82
CA LEU A 64 -5.35 6.62 -20.03
C LEU A 64 -5.32 7.76 -21.04
N TYR A 65 -6.35 8.61 -21.09
CA TYR A 65 -6.31 9.81 -21.93
C TYR A 65 -5.48 10.94 -21.32
N ALA A 66 -5.42 11.01 -19.98
CA ALA A 66 -4.62 12.02 -19.28
C ALA A 66 -3.13 11.64 -19.22
N LYS A 67 -2.83 10.35 -19.25
CA LYS A 67 -1.50 9.74 -19.13
C LYS A 67 -1.34 8.73 -20.28
N PRO A 68 -1.16 9.20 -21.52
CA PRO A 68 -1.34 8.37 -22.70
C PRO A 68 -0.17 7.45 -23.03
N THR A 69 0.88 7.41 -22.20
CA THR A 69 2.05 6.55 -22.40
C THR A 69 2.33 5.72 -21.15
N VAL A 70 3.09 4.61 -21.31
CA VAL A 70 3.51 3.77 -20.17
C VAL A 70 4.29 4.60 -19.15
N THR A 71 5.19 5.47 -19.62
CA THR A 71 5.97 6.36 -18.76
C THR A 71 5.07 7.26 -17.92
N ALA A 72 4.11 7.95 -18.56
CA ALA A 72 3.22 8.88 -17.87
C ALA A 72 2.26 8.17 -16.90
N LEU A 73 1.74 7.01 -17.30
CA LEU A 73 0.85 6.22 -16.46
C LEU A 73 1.59 5.64 -15.26
N THR A 74 2.82 5.14 -15.46
CA THR A 74 3.66 4.63 -14.37
C THR A 74 3.88 5.69 -13.31
N ALA A 75 4.25 6.92 -13.70
CA ALA A 75 4.47 8.01 -12.76
C ALA A 75 3.21 8.33 -11.95
N HIS A 76 2.05 8.39 -12.61
CA HIS A 76 0.76 8.60 -11.94
C HIS A 76 0.44 7.48 -10.94
N LEU A 77 0.60 6.22 -11.34
CA LEU A 77 0.30 5.09 -10.47
C LEU A 77 1.25 5.00 -9.27
N VAL A 78 2.52 5.37 -9.40
CA VAL A 78 3.45 5.46 -8.26
C VAL A 78 2.87 6.38 -7.19
N GLU A 79 2.40 7.58 -7.56
CA GLU A 79 1.81 8.54 -6.64
C GLU A 79 0.54 7.99 -5.98
N GLN A 80 -0.34 7.35 -6.74
CA GLN A 80 -1.60 6.80 -6.22
C GLN A 80 -1.39 5.61 -5.28
N VAL A 81 -0.45 4.71 -5.61
CA VAL A 81 -0.11 3.57 -4.75
C VAL A 81 0.50 4.05 -3.44
N SER A 82 1.39 5.04 -3.49
CA SER A 82 1.95 5.65 -2.28
C SER A 82 0.86 6.32 -1.42
N ALA A 83 -0.02 7.13 -2.01
CA ALA A 83 -1.10 7.79 -1.27
C ALA A 83 -2.12 6.81 -0.66
N SER A 84 -2.45 5.74 -1.37
CA SER A 84 -3.32 4.65 -0.86
C SER A 84 -2.64 3.91 0.30
N SER A 85 -1.33 3.68 0.20
CA SER A 85 -0.57 3.07 1.29
C SER A 85 -0.52 3.95 2.54
N ASP A 86 -0.33 5.26 2.40
CA ASP A 86 -0.35 6.22 3.51
C ASP A 86 -1.73 6.27 4.19
N THR A 87 -2.81 6.28 3.41
CA THR A 87 -4.18 6.25 3.96
C THR A 87 -4.43 5.00 4.80
N SER A 88 -3.96 3.84 4.32
CA SER A 88 -4.07 2.59 5.08
C SER A 88 -3.20 2.59 6.36
N ALA A 89 -2.04 3.23 6.33
CA ALA A 89 -1.18 3.35 7.50
C ALA A 89 -1.78 4.28 8.56
N ASP A 90 -2.40 5.38 8.16
CA ASP A 90 -3.08 6.32 9.07
C ASP A 90 -4.27 5.67 9.77
N GLU A 91 -5.07 4.87 9.08
CA GLU A 91 -6.17 4.10 9.69
C GLU A 91 -5.66 3.10 10.72
N VAL A 92 -4.62 2.34 10.38
CA VAL A 92 -4.00 1.38 11.30
C VAL A 92 -3.38 2.11 12.48
N PHE A 93 -2.69 3.23 12.26
CA PHE A 93 -2.14 4.05 13.33
C PHE A 93 -3.22 4.60 14.26
N ALA A 94 -4.36 5.04 13.73
CA ALA A 94 -5.48 5.51 14.55
C ALA A 94 -6.01 4.39 15.48
N THR A 95 -6.07 3.16 14.98
CA THR A 95 -6.43 1.98 15.78
C THR A 95 -5.36 1.67 16.81
N VAL A 96 -4.09 1.61 16.43
CA VAL A 96 -2.95 1.42 17.34
C VAL A 96 -3.01 2.46 18.46
N ARG A 97 -3.12 3.74 18.13
CA ARG A 97 -3.23 4.85 19.08
C ARG A 97 -4.39 4.67 20.06
N ARG A 98 -5.55 4.23 19.59
CA ARG A 98 -6.69 3.94 20.48
C ARG A 98 -6.38 2.83 21.49
N HIS A 99 -5.72 1.76 21.06
CA HIS A 99 -5.30 0.67 21.95
C HIS A 99 -4.19 1.12 22.91
N VAL A 100 -3.23 1.95 22.47
CA VAL A 100 -2.22 2.56 23.35
C VAL A 100 -2.87 3.38 24.46
N LEU A 101 -3.81 4.26 24.13
CA LEU A 101 -4.50 5.10 25.11
C LEU A 101 -5.37 4.31 26.10
N ARG A 102 -5.81 3.11 25.71
CA ARG A 102 -6.54 2.19 26.58
C ARG A 102 -5.61 1.48 27.56
N ALA A 103 -4.46 1.01 27.09
CA ALA A 103 -3.47 0.32 27.92
C ALA A 103 -2.73 1.29 28.85
N LEU A 104 -2.46 2.52 28.39
CA LEU A 104 -1.74 3.56 29.12
C LEU A 104 -2.65 4.75 29.43
N PRO A 105 -3.55 4.67 30.42
CA PRO A 105 -4.55 5.71 30.67
C PRO A 105 -3.97 7.05 31.15
N THR A 106 -2.70 7.06 31.58
CA THR A 106 -1.99 8.25 32.06
C THR A 106 -1.16 8.95 30.99
N VAL A 107 -1.02 8.37 29.79
CA VAL A 107 -0.22 8.95 28.71
C VAL A 107 -0.96 10.13 28.06
N ASP A 108 -0.23 11.19 27.70
CA ASP A 108 -0.80 12.29 26.93
C ASP A 108 -1.12 11.80 25.51
N ALA A 109 -2.36 11.99 25.08
CA ALA A 109 -2.82 11.64 23.75
C ALA A 109 -2.10 12.44 22.64
N GLY A 110 -1.53 13.60 22.96
CA GLY A 110 -0.65 14.37 22.07
C GLY A 110 0.74 13.77 21.90
N ALA A 111 1.20 12.93 22.83
CA ALA A 111 2.50 12.25 22.77
C ALA A 111 2.46 10.97 21.93
N VAL A 112 1.27 10.39 21.70
CA VAL A 112 1.09 9.19 20.88
C VAL A 112 1.08 9.57 19.40
N VAL A 113 2.27 9.68 18.81
CA VAL A 113 2.54 10.03 17.41
C VAL A 113 3.26 8.87 16.68
N PRO A 114 3.25 8.81 15.34
CA PRO A 114 3.82 7.67 14.60
C PRO A 114 5.28 7.35 14.93
N GLY A 115 6.10 8.35 15.25
CA GLY A 115 7.50 8.17 15.64
C GLY A 115 7.75 7.87 17.12
N ALA A 116 6.70 7.79 17.94
CA ALA A 116 6.85 7.50 19.37
C ALA A 116 7.15 6.03 19.62
N SER A 117 8.00 5.72 20.61
CA SER A 117 8.21 4.36 21.09
C SER A 117 7.25 4.04 22.23
N LEU A 118 6.70 2.82 22.25
CA LEU A 118 5.90 2.34 23.39
C LEU A 118 6.69 2.37 24.70
N ALA A 119 8.00 2.12 24.66
CA ALA A 119 8.87 2.23 25.84
C ALA A 119 8.94 3.65 26.38
N ASP A 120 9.10 4.64 25.49
CA ASP A 120 9.18 6.06 25.86
C ASP A 120 7.84 6.59 26.39
N LEU A 121 6.73 6.00 25.93
CA LEU A 121 5.38 6.25 26.44
C LEU A 121 5.11 5.55 27.78
N GLY A 122 6.05 4.74 28.28
CA GLY A 122 5.96 4.08 29.58
C GLY A 122 5.32 2.68 29.53
N ALA A 123 5.13 2.08 28.36
CA ALA A 123 4.59 0.73 28.23
C ALA A 123 5.54 -0.32 28.78
N ASP A 124 5.02 -1.20 29.64
CA ASP A 124 5.70 -2.42 30.03
C ASP A 124 5.42 -3.57 29.04
N SER A 125 5.90 -4.78 29.35
CA SER A 125 5.70 -5.94 28.48
C SER A 125 4.24 -6.43 28.42
N LEU A 126 3.46 -6.20 29.48
CA LEU A 126 2.04 -6.56 29.54
C LEU A 126 1.23 -5.57 28.69
N ASP A 127 1.49 -4.27 28.83
CA ASP A 127 0.82 -3.22 28.04
C ASP A 127 1.05 -3.43 26.54
N ARG A 128 2.29 -3.74 26.15
CA ARG A 128 2.63 -4.05 24.75
C ARG A 128 1.88 -5.26 24.23
N ALA A 129 1.72 -6.30 25.06
CA ALA A 129 0.98 -7.51 24.68
C ALA A 129 -0.52 -7.23 24.53
N ASP A 130 -1.10 -6.42 25.41
CA ASP A 130 -2.51 -6.03 25.34
C ASP A 130 -2.81 -5.14 24.13
N ILE A 131 -1.94 -4.17 23.83
CA ILE A 131 -2.03 -3.35 22.62
C ILE A 131 -1.92 -4.23 21.38
N ALA A 132 -0.92 -5.14 21.38
CA ALA A 132 -0.68 -6.05 20.29
C ALA A 132 -1.89 -6.94 20.00
N LEU A 133 -2.44 -7.55 21.04
CA LEU A 133 -3.59 -8.42 20.96
C LEU A 133 -4.84 -7.64 20.50
N GLY A 134 -5.08 -6.46 21.05
CA GLY A 134 -6.24 -5.63 20.68
C GLY A 134 -6.22 -5.21 19.21
N VAL A 135 -5.05 -4.80 18.69
CA VAL A 135 -4.90 -4.44 17.27
C VAL A 135 -5.01 -5.69 16.38
N ALA A 136 -4.40 -6.81 16.80
CA ALA A 136 -4.44 -8.07 16.08
C ALA A 136 -5.87 -8.64 15.96
N GLU A 137 -6.65 -8.61 17.04
CA GLU A 137 -8.05 -9.03 17.05
C GLU A 137 -8.92 -8.16 16.14
N GLU A 138 -8.73 -6.84 16.18
CA GLU A 138 -9.54 -5.90 15.42
C GLU A 138 -9.31 -6.02 13.90
N TYR A 139 -8.07 -6.27 13.47
CA TYR A 139 -7.75 -6.50 12.06
C TYR A 139 -7.80 -7.98 11.66
N GLY A 140 -8.10 -8.88 12.60
CA GLY A 140 -8.07 -10.31 12.39
C GLY A 140 -6.72 -10.78 11.84
N VAL A 141 -5.60 -10.35 12.42
CA VAL A 141 -4.26 -10.79 12.03
C VAL A 141 -3.59 -11.49 13.21
N VAL A 142 -2.71 -12.46 12.95
CA VAL A 142 -1.83 -13.02 13.98
C VAL A 142 -0.48 -12.36 13.79
N VAL A 143 -0.13 -11.43 14.67
CA VAL A 143 1.18 -10.79 14.62
C VAL A 143 2.12 -11.55 15.56
N PRO A 144 3.20 -12.18 15.07
CA PRO A 144 4.15 -12.88 15.93
C PRO A 144 4.85 -11.90 16.87
N ALA A 145 5.08 -12.33 18.12
CA ALA A 145 5.71 -11.50 19.15
C ALA A 145 7.09 -10.95 18.75
N GLU A 146 7.81 -11.68 17.90
CA GLU A 146 9.11 -11.30 17.34
C GLU A 146 9.00 -10.08 16.39
N ALA A 147 7.94 -10.03 15.58
CA ALA A 147 7.68 -8.88 14.72
C ALA A 147 7.34 -7.64 15.56
N PHE A 148 6.63 -7.81 16.68
CA PHE A 148 6.39 -6.74 17.64
C PHE A 148 7.66 -6.26 18.34
N ALA A 149 8.53 -7.19 18.75
CA ALA A 149 9.77 -6.86 19.45
C ALA A 149 10.78 -6.12 18.55
N ALA A 150 10.73 -6.36 17.24
CA ALA A 150 11.59 -5.70 16.26
C ALA A 150 11.14 -4.26 15.91
N VAL A 151 9.93 -3.87 16.29
CA VAL A 151 9.37 -2.55 15.98
C VAL A 151 9.87 -1.50 16.97
N THR A 152 10.48 -0.44 16.45
CA THR A 152 11.05 0.65 17.26
C THR A 152 10.07 1.80 17.52
N ASP A 153 9.05 1.96 16.67
CA ASP A 153 8.07 3.04 16.73
C ASP A 153 6.65 2.60 16.29
N LEU A 154 5.64 3.44 16.53
CA LEU A 154 4.25 3.12 16.20
C LEU A 154 3.98 3.00 14.69
N ARG A 155 4.80 3.64 13.84
CA ARG A 155 4.71 3.51 12.38
C ARG A 155 5.08 2.10 11.94
N GLY A 156 6.21 1.57 12.42
CA GLY A 156 6.64 0.20 12.11
C GLY A 156 5.62 -0.84 12.58
N LEU A 157 4.89 -0.55 13.66
CA LEU A 157 3.79 -1.40 14.09
C LEU A 157 2.62 -1.41 13.09
N ALA A 158 2.23 -0.23 12.61
CA ALA A 158 1.17 -0.10 11.63
C ALA A 158 1.53 -0.83 10.32
N ASP A 159 2.78 -0.73 9.89
CA ASP A 159 3.31 -1.43 8.71
C ASP A 159 3.24 -2.95 8.85
N VAL A 160 3.63 -3.50 10.02
CA VAL A 160 3.57 -4.95 10.29
C VAL A 160 2.13 -5.47 10.19
N VAL A 161 1.17 -4.77 10.80
CA VAL A 161 -0.25 -5.16 10.78
C VAL A 161 -0.80 -5.10 9.34
N ARG A 162 -0.45 -4.06 8.59
CA ARG A 162 -0.83 -3.88 7.18
C ARG A 162 -0.33 -5.03 6.30
N LEU A 163 0.94 -5.42 6.45
CA LEU A 163 1.54 -6.51 5.68
C LEU A 163 0.89 -7.86 5.96
N GLN A 164 0.60 -8.17 7.24
CA GLN A 164 -0.07 -9.41 7.63
C GLN A 164 -1.51 -9.50 7.10
N ARG A 165 -2.20 -8.36 6.98
CA ARG A 165 -3.54 -8.30 6.36
C ARG A 165 -3.47 -8.61 4.87
N ALA A 166 -2.50 -8.04 4.15
CA ALA A 166 -2.35 -8.23 2.70
C ALA A 166 -2.05 -9.71 2.34
N ALA A 167 -1.21 -10.39 3.12
CA ALA A 167 -0.85 -11.79 2.91
C ALA A 167 -2.02 -12.77 3.08
N ARG A 168 -3.11 -12.36 3.74
CA ARG A 168 -4.26 -13.23 4.03
C ARG A 168 -5.35 -13.19 2.96
N VAL A 169 -5.30 -12.17 2.09
CA VAL A 169 -6.30 -11.92 1.02
C VAL A 169 -5.81 -12.45 -0.34
N SER A 170 -4.55 -12.88 -0.43
CA SER A 170 -3.93 -13.52 -1.60
C SER A 170 -4.05 -15.04 -1.53
#